data_AF-A0A8T5JUI6-F1
#
_entry.id   AF-A0A8T5JUI6-F1
#
_cell.length_a   1.000
_cell.length_b   1.000
_cell.length_c   1.000
_cell.angle_alpha   90.00
_cell.angle_beta   90.00
_cell.angle_gamma   90.00
#
_symmetry.space_group_name_H-M   'P 1'
#
loop_
_entity.id
_entity.type
_entity.pdbx_description
1 polymer ?
#
loop_
_entity_poly.entity_id
_entity_poly.type
_entity_poly.pdbx_seq_one_letter_code
_entity_poly.pdbx_strand_id
1 'polypeptide(L)'
;MATLLDISLLGHFSDVFVILFVFTAVYAILLFKNPFGGNKGLNALLAFGISMIMAFQPKMLGIISDTVPWAVVMMVIIMSVFLATRSIGLDLPTGLTKNLGTWLLVSLLVIFVINISMKFGDTAGPYVGGGVNGTIIDPDNVIANGQGDVATDSFAANFGATLFHPKVLAMLLILIIGLFSVLLVGYWT
;
A
#
# COMPACT_ATOMS: atom_id res chain seq x y z
N MET A 1 -26.34 -27.49 11.93
CA MET A 1 -25.39 -28.14 12.85
C MET A 1 -24.50 -27.06 13.41
N ALA A 2 -24.53 -26.85 14.72
CA ALA A 2 -23.83 -25.74 15.38
C ALA A 2 -22.33 -25.86 15.13
N THR A 3 -21.83 -25.08 14.19
CA THR A 3 -20.40 -24.88 14.02
C THR A 3 -19.98 -24.01 15.20
N LEU A 4 -19.15 -24.54 16.09
CA LEU A 4 -18.35 -23.74 17.05
C LEU A 4 -17.30 -22.84 16.33
N LEU A 5 -17.53 -22.60 15.05
CA LEU A 5 -16.73 -21.91 14.05
C LEU A 5 -17.69 -21.00 13.26
N ASP A 6 -18.51 -20.24 13.99
CA ASP A 6 -19.32 -19.18 13.42
C ASP A 6 -18.37 -18.06 12.96
N ILE A 7 -17.85 -18.24 11.75
CA ILE A 7 -16.88 -17.35 11.10
C ILE A 7 -17.45 -15.92 10.95
N SER A 8 -18.78 -15.76 11.07
CA SER A 8 -19.45 -14.46 11.00
C SER A 8 -19.05 -13.54 12.15
N LEU A 9 -18.88 -14.09 13.36
CA LEU A 9 -18.44 -13.32 14.53
C LEU A 9 -16.95 -12.95 14.40
N LEU A 10 -16.15 -13.84 13.80
CA LEU A 10 -14.74 -13.59 13.49
C LEU A 10 -14.54 -12.53 12.40
N GLY A 11 -15.52 -12.39 11.49
CA GLY A 11 -15.54 -11.31 10.49
C GLY A 11 -15.48 -9.91 11.11
N HIS A 12 -16.17 -9.68 12.24
CA HIS A 12 -16.08 -8.41 12.96
C HIS A 12 -14.76 -8.21 13.72
N PHE A 13 -14.08 -9.29 14.12
CA PHE A 13 -12.74 -9.20 14.68
C PHE A 13 -11.71 -8.77 13.63
N SER A 14 -11.94 -9.05 12.34
CA SER A 14 -11.10 -8.59 11.23
C SER A 14 -10.90 -7.07 11.27
N ASP A 15 -11.99 -6.31 11.50
CA ASP A 15 -11.93 -4.85 11.55
C ASP A 15 -11.08 -4.35 12.74
N VAL A 16 -11.19 -5.00 13.89
CA VAL A 16 -10.38 -4.70 15.08
C VAL A 16 -8.90 -5.01 14.85
N PHE A 17 -8.59 -6.13 14.19
CA PHE A 17 -7.21 -6.48 13.81
C PHE A 17 -6.63 -5.48 12.81
N VAL A 18 -7.42 -5.03 11.85
CA VAL A 18 -7.04 -4.01 10.89
C VAL A 18 -6.69 -2.69 11.59
N ILE A 19 -7.52 -2.24 12.54
CA ILE A 19 -7.24 -1.05 13.35
C ILE A 19 -5.93 -1.21 14.13
N LEU A 20 -5.73 -2.33 14.82
CA LEU A 20 -4.50 -2.60 15.58
C LEU A 20 -3.25 -2.67 14.69
N PHE A 21 -3.38 -3.24 13.50
CA PHE A 21 -2.29 -3.31 12.54
C PHE A 21 -1.88 -1.91 12.04
N VAL A 22 -2.85 -1.08 11.67
CA VAL A 22 -2.56 0.31 11.26
C VAL A 22 -1.98 1.10 12.42
N PHE A 23 -2.58 0.97 13.61
CA PHE A 23 -2.08 1.62 14.81
C PHE A 23 -0.61 1.29 15.06
N THR A 24 -0.25 0.00 15.05
CA THR A 24 1.15 -0.43 15.28
C THR A 24 2.09 0.01 14.17
N ALA A 25 1.68 -0.06 12.90
CA ALA A 25 2.47 0.40 11.78
C ALA A 25 2.74 1.92 11.84
N VAL A 26 1.70 2.72 12.05
CA VAL A 26 1.81 4.18 12.18
C VAL A 26 2.63 4.54 13.42
N TYR A 27 2.37 3.89 14.55
CA TYR A 27 3.13 4.11 15.78
C TYR A 27 4.62 3.80 15.60
N ALA A 28 4.96 2.70 14.93
CA ALA A 28 6.34 2.35 14.63
C ALA A 28 7.05 3.41 13.77
N ILE A 29 6.36 3.97 12.77
CA ILE A 29 6.89 5.07 11.96
C ILE A 29 7.12 6.32 12.81
N LEU A 30 6.16 6.68 13.68
CA LEU A 30 6.30 7.83 14.59
C LEU A 30 7.46 7.63 15.58
N LEU A 31 7.72 6.41 16.04
CA LEU A 31 8.83 6.09 16.94
C LEU A 31 10.19 6.16 16.24
N PHE A 32 10.24 5.89 14.93
CA PHE A 32 11.47 6.01 14.15
C PHE A 32 11.79 7.47 13.82
N LYS A 33 10.79 8.26 13.43
CA LYS A 33 10.96 9.69 13.10
C LYS A 33 10.99 10.61 14.32
N ASN A 34 10.42 10.19 15.46
CA ASN A 34 10.20 10.97 16.68
C ASN A 34 9.81 12.45 16.43
N PRO A 35 8.76 12.74 15.62
CA PRO A 35 8.40 14.10 15.27
C PRO A 35 7.97 14.96 16.46
N PHE A 36 7.54 14.34 17.57
CA PHE A 36 7.05 15.03 18.78
C PHE A 36 7.99 14.87 19.99
N GLY A 37 9.27 14.58 19.74
CA GLY A 37 10.22 14.27 20.80
C GLY A 37 9.92 12.90 21.45
N GLY A 38 10.77 12.47 22.38
CA GLY A 38 10.72 11.14 23.01
C GLY A 38 9.45 10.82 23.83
N ASN A 39 8.39 11.61 23.72
CA ASN A 39 7.12 11.41 24.41
C ASN A 39 6.29 10.31 23.72
N LYS A 40 6.55 9.07 24.14
CA LYS A 40 5.92 7.84 23.61
C LYS A 40 4.39 7.86 23.70
N GLY A 41 3.82 8.57 24.68
CA GLY A 41 2.37 8.67 24.87
C GLY A 41 1.69 9.52 23.78
N LEU A 42 2.31 10.63 23.40
CA LEU A 42 1.78 11.50 22.34
C LEU A 42 1.84 10.81 20.97
N ASN A 43 2.92 10.08 20.70
CA ASN A 43 3.04 9.27 19.49
C ASN A 43 1.96 8.18 19.42
N ALA A 44 1.59 7.57 20.55
CA ALA A 44 0.55 6.56 20.60
C ALA A 44 -0.84 7.18 20.38
N LEU A 45 -1.14 8.31 21.01
CA LEU A 45 -2.41 9.02 20.83
C LEU A 45 -2.65 9.40 19.35
N LEU A 46 -1.62 9.94 18.69
CA LEU A 46 -1.70 10.31 17.27
C LEU A 46 -1.83 9.10 16.36
N ALA A 47 -1.04 8.04 16.60
CA ALA A 47 -1.16 6.81 15.84
C ALA A 47 -2.57 6.20 15.97
N PHE A 48 -3.17 6.27 17.16
CA PHE A 48 -4.54 5.81 17.39
C PHE A 48 -5.54 6.65 16.60
N GLY A 49 -5.43 7.98 16.64
CA GLY A 49 -6.30 8.87 15.85
C GLY A 49 -6.21 8.59 14.34
N ILE A 50 -5.00 8.42 13.80
CA ILE A 50 -4.79 8.10 12.38
C ILE A 50 -5.37 6.72 12.04
N SER A 51 -5.18 5.72 12.92
CA SER A 51 -5.71 4.38 12.69
C SER A 51 -7.24 4.34 12.64
N MET A 52 -7.91 5.13 13.49
CA MET A 52 -9.37 5.24 13.47
C MET A 52 -9.87 5.87 12.18
N ILE A 53 -9.22 6.95 11.70
CA ILE A 53 -9.59 7.60 10.43
C ILE A 53 -9.43 6.62 9.25
N MET A 54 -8.33 5.87 9.21
CA MET A 54 -8.08 4.89 8.14
C MET A 54 -9.05 3.71 8.16
N ALA A 55 -9.51 3.28 9.35
CA ALA A 55 -10.41 2.13 9.48
C ALA A 55 -11.82 2.40 8.93
N PHE A 56 -12.26 3.66 8.85
CA PHE A 56 -13.57 3.99 8.27
C PHE A 56 -13.59 3.97 6.74
N GLN A 57 -12.43 3.81 6.07
CA GLN A 57 -12.37 3.79 4.62
C GLN A 57 -12.38 2.34 4.10
N PRO A 58 -13.44 1.89 3.40
CA PRO A 58 -13.59 0.49 2.99
C PRO A 58 -12.47 0.00 2.05
N LYS A 59 -11.92 0.90 1.23
CA LYS A 59 -10.75 0.60 0.38
C LYS A 59 -9.49 0.31 1.21
N MET A 60 -9.28 1.05 2.30
CA MET A 60 -8.15 0.83 3.20
C MET A 60 -8.29 -0.49 3.96
N LEU A 61 -9.51 -0.82 4.43
CA LEU A 61 -9.78 -2.11 5.07
C LEU A 61 -9.37 -3.28 4.17
N GLY A 62 -9.71 -3.24 2.89
CA GLY A 62 -9.32 -4.28 1.92
C GLY A 62 -7.80 -4.38 1.70
N ILE A 63 -7.08 -3.25 1.69
CA ILE A 63 -5.61 -3.25 1.57
C ILE A 63 -4.96 -3.88 2.81
N ILE A 64 -5.51 -3.57 3.99
CA ILE A 64 -4.94 -4.03 5.25
C ILE A 64 -5.29 -5.50 5.47
N SER A 65 -6.51 -5.94 5.17
CA SER A 65 -6.90 -7.35 5.23
C SER A 65 -6.03 -8.23 4.31
N ASP A 66 -5.60 -7.68 3.18
CA ASP A 66 -4.70 -8.38 2.24
C ASP A 66 -3.24 -8.35 2.73
N THR A 67 -2.83 -7.32 3.49
CA THR A 67 -1.46 -7.17 4.02
C THR A 67 -1.22 -8.01 5.29
N VAL A 68 -2.23 -8.13 6.17
CA VAL A 68 -2.11 -8.80 7.48
C VAL A 68 -1.66 -10.28 7.37
N PRO A 69 -2.21 -11.11 6.48
CA PRO A 69 -1.79 -12.51 6.33
C PRO A 69 -0.29 -12.65 6.04
N TRP A 70 0.27 -11.76 5.22
CA TRP A 70 1.71 -11.77 4.91
C TRP A 70 2.56 -11.38 6.12
N ALA A 71 2.10 -10.46 6.97
CA ALA A 71 2.78 -10.13 8.22
C ALA A 71 2.81 -11.35 9.16
N VAL A 72 1.72 -12.12 9.24
CA VAL A 72 1.66 -13.37 10.03
C VAL A 72 2.61 -14.42 9.46
N VAL A 73 2.61 -14.64 8.14
CA VAL A 73 3.54 -15.59 7.49
C VAL A 73 4.99 -15.21 7.79
N MET A 74 5.35 -13.94 7.68
CA MET A 74 6.69 -13.45 8.00
C MET A 74 7.06 -13.70 9.47
N MET A 75 6.14 -13.46 10.40
CA MET A 75 6.36 -13.75 11.82
C MET A 75 6.61 -15.24 12.07
N VAL A 76 5.84 -16.12 11.42
CA VAL A 76 6.02 -17.58 11.51
C VAL A 76 7.37 -18.01 10.94
N ILE A 77 7.77 -17.48 9.80
CA ILE A 77 9.08 -17.77 9.18
C ILE A 77 10.21 -17.32 10.12
N ILE A 78 10.15 -16.09 10.63
CA ILE A 78 11.16 -15.57 11.55
C ILE A 78 11.25 -16.46 12.79
N MET A 79 10.11 -16.78 13.42
CA MET A 79 10.07 -17.65 14.60
C MET A 79 10.64 -19.04 14.30
N SER A 80 10.36 -19.59 13.12
CA SER A 80 10.90 -20.87 12.66
C SER A 80 12.42 -20.81 12.48
N VAL A 81 12.95 -19.72 11.92
CA VAL A 81 14.40 -19.49 11.77
C VAL A 81 15.06 -19.39 13.14
N PHE A 82 14.50 -18.62 14.08
CA PHE A 82 15.02 -18.51 15.44
C PHE A 82 15.04 -19.87 16.16
N LEU A 83 13.97 -20.66 16.04
CA LEU A 83 13.92 -22.02 16.60
C LEU A 83 14.95 -22.94 15.95
N ALA A 84 15.10 -22.89 14.63
CA ALA A 84 16.07 -23.70 13.90
C ALA A 84 17.51 -23.38 14.33
N THR A 85 17.90 -22.11 14.41
CA THR A 85 19.27 -21.75 14.83
C THR A 85 19.53 -22.09 16.29
N ARG A 86 18.54 -21.86 17.17
CA ARG A 86 18.63 -22.26 18.59
C ARG A 86 18.71 -23.77 18.76
N SER A 87 18.04 -24.55 17.92
CA SER A 87 18.07 -26.02 17.97
C SER A 87 19.43 -26.63 17.60
N ILE A 88 20.22 -25.92 16.78
CA ILE A 88 21.58 -26.32 16.36
C ILE A 88 22.64 -25.76 17.34
N GLY A 89 22.23 -24.97 18.34
CA GLY A 89 23.14 -24.31 19.29
C GLY A 89 23.92 -23.15 18.67
N LEU A 90 23.54 -22.68 17.49
CA LEU A 90 24.13 -21.54 16.82
C LEU A 90 23.37 -20.26 17.19
N ASP A 91 24.10 -19.26 17.67
CA ASP A 91 23.55 -17.92 17.80
C ASP A 91 23.46 -17.28 16.41
N LEU A 92 22.34 -16.59 16.16
CA LEU A 92 22.17 -15.84 14.91
C LEU A 92 23.27 -14.77 14.80
N PRO A 93 23.82 -14.55 13.59
CA PRO A 93 24.80 -13.49 13.39
C PRO A 93 24.25 -12.15 13.87
N THR A 94 25.07 -11.42 14.63
CA THR A 94 24.65 -10.18 15.35
C THR A 94 24.09 -9.11 14.41
N GLY A 95 24.50 -9.11 13.14
CA GLY A 95 23.95 -8.22 12.11
C GLY A 95 22.49 -8.51 11.74
N LEU A 96 22.06 -9.77 11.85
CA LEU A 96 20.69 -10.19 11.58
C LEU A 96 19.75 -9.80 12.71
N THR A 97 20.16 -10.01 13.97
CA THR A 97 19.34 -9.71 15.15
C THR A 97 19.22 -8.22 15.43
N LYS A 98 20.30 -7.45 15.20
CA LYS A 98 20.32 -6.00 15.44
C LYS A 98 19.37 -5.22 14.51
N ASN A 99 19.26 -5.65 13.26
CA ASN A 99 18.48 -4.94 12.25
C ASN A 99 17.15 -5.64 11.92
N LEU A 100 16.83 -6.76 12.57
CA LEU A 100 15.67 -7.60 12.27
C LEU A 100 14.36 -6.80 12.24
N GLY A 101 14.15 -5.94 13.25
CA GLY A 101 12.95 -5.10 13.34
C GLY A 101 12.83 -4.11 12.19
N THR A 102 13.95 -3.53 11.75
CA THR A 102 13.98 -2.63 10.59
C THR A 102 13.69 -3.38 9.30
N TRP A 103 14.30 -4.56 9.09
CA TRP A 103 14.03 -5.40 7.91
C TRP A 103 12.59 -5.89 7.85
N LEU A 104 11.99 -6.21 8.99
CA LEU A 104 10.57 -6.58 9.09
C LEU A 104 9.69 -5.38 8.73
N LEU A 105 9.98 -4.20 9.26
CA LEU A 105 9.22 -2.98 8.95
C LEU A 105 9.32 -2.64 7.46
N VAL A 106 10.52 -2.69 6.87
CA VAL A 106 10.74 -2.39 5.45
C VAL A 106 10.01 -3.39 4.56
N SER A 107 10.10 -4.69 4.83
CA SER A 107 9.39 -5.71 4.04
C SER A 107 7.87 -5.56 4.13
N LEU A 108 7.34 -5.27 5.32
CA LEU A 108 5.92 -5.00 5.53
C LEU A 108 5.47 -3.73 4.81
N LEU A 109 6.29 -2.67 4.81
CA LEU A 109 6.01 -1.44 4.07
C LEU A 109 6.01 -1.67 2.55
N VAL A 110 6.94 -2.47 2.03
CA VAL A 110 6.96 -2.84 0.60
C VAL A 110 5.68 -3.59 0.22
N ILE A 111 5.29 -4.60 1.00
CA ILE A 111 4.05 -5.36 0.76
C ILE A 111 2.83 -4.45 0.84
N PHE A 112 2.79 -3.54 1.81
CA PHE A 112 1.70 -2.57 1.94
C PHE A 112 1.60 -1.65 0.71
N VAL A 113 2.73 -1.15 0.19
CA VAL A 113 2.77 -0.32 -1.04
C VAL A 113 2.31 -1.13 -2.26
N ILE A 114 2.69 -2.41 -2.36
CA ILE A 114 2.21 -3.30 -3.44
C ILE A 114 0.69 -3.45 -3.38
N ASN A 115 0.12 -3.69 -2.20
CA ASN A 115 -1.33 -3.84 -2.02
C ASN A 115 -2.10 -2.54 -2.30
N ILE A 116 -1.56 -1.39 -1.89
CA ILE A 116 -2.07 -0.07 -2.30
C ILE A 116 -2.08 0.03 -3.83
N SER A 117 -0.95 -0.31 -4.47
CA SER A 117 -0.80 -0.17 -5.92
C SER A 117 -1.77 -1.05 -6.69
N MET A 118 -2.09 -2.24 -6.21
CA MET A 118 -3.10 -3.10 -6.83
C MET A 118 -4.52 -2.50 -6.68
N LYS A 119 -4.95 -2.16 -5.46
CA LYS A 119 -6.32 -1.67 -5.20
C LYS A 119 -6.60 -0.27 -5.75
N PHE A 120 -5.60 0.61 -5.75
CA PHE A 120 -5.71 1.95 -6.33
C PHE A 120 -5.32 1.98 -7.81
N GLY A 121 -4.47 1.05 -8.28
CA GLY A 121 -4.11 0.88 -9.69
C GLY A 121 -5.30 0.52 -10.55
N ASP A 122 -6.21 -0.31 -10.05
CA ASP A 122 -7.47 -0.63 -10.75
C ASP A 122 -8.40 0.58 -10.93
N THR A 123 -8.28 1.61 -10.09
CA THR A 123 -9.06 2.86 -10.25
C THR A 123 -8.40 3.83 -11.24
N ALA A 124 -7.09 3.70 -11.49
CA ALA A 124 -6.34 4.45 -12.50
C ALA A 124 -6.30 3.73 -13.86
N GLY A 125 -6.43 2.40 -13.87
CA GLY A 125 -6.39 1.50 -15.03
C GLY A 125 -7.42 1.74 -16.14
N PRO A 126 -8.62 2.30 -15.88
CA PRO A 126 -9.53 2.71 -16.96
C PRO A 126 -8.97 3.83 -17.84
N TYR A 127 -7.90 4.51 -17.42
CA TYR A 127 -7.31 5.66 -18.12
C TYR A 127 -5.84 5.46 -18.51
N VAL A 128 -5.26 4.30 -18.21
CA VAL A 128 -3.95 3.81 -18.68
C VAL A 128 -4.17 2.34 -18.98
N GLY A 129 -4.57 2.06 -20.22
CA GLY A 129 -5.04 0.74 -20.65
C GLY A 129 -4.15 -0.40 -20.13
N GLY A 130 -4.80 -1.37 -19.51
CA GLY A 130 -4.12 -2.55 -18.96
C GLY A 130 -4.82 -3.10 -17.73
N GLY A 131 -6.05 -3.59 -17.90
CA GLY A 131 -6.67 -4.47 -16.92
C GLY A 131 -5.92 -5.80 -16.88
N VAL A 132 -4.86 -5.89 -16.08
CA VAL A 132 -4.29 -7.18 -15.67
C VAL A 132 -5.23 -7.73 -14.61
N ASN A 133 -6.12 -8.64 -15.03
CA ASN A 133 -7.22 -9.29 -14.30
C ASN A 133 -8.63 -8.72 -14.50
N GLY A 134 -8.96 -8.34 -15.73
CA GLY A 134 -10.35 -8.24 -16.15
C GLY A 134 -10.48 -8.67 -17.60
N THR A 135 -10.74 -9.96 -17.85
CA THR A 135 -11.22 -10.42 -19.15
C THR A 135 -12.60 -9.81 -19.37
N ILE A 136 -12.65 -8.57 -19.88
CA ILE A 136 -13.86 -8.03 -20.47
C ILE A 136 -13.92 -8.64 -21.87
N ILE A 137 -14.44 -9.87 -21.96
CA ILE A 137 -15.08 -10.33 -23.19
C ILE A 137 -16.45 -9.65 -23.16
N ASP A 138 -16.52 -8.43 -23.67
CA ASP A 138 -17.78 -7.83 -24.09
C ASP A 138 -17.98 -8.22 -25.56
N PRO A 139 -18.88 -9.16 -25.89
CA PRO A 139 -19.05 -9.62 -27.26
C PRO A 139 -19.85 -8.62 -28.11
N ASP A 140 -20.29 -7.47 -27.55
CA ASP A 140 -21.23 -6.58 -28.23
C ASP A 140 -20.85 -5.08 -28.23
N ASN A 141 -19.65 -4.72 -27.77
CA ASN A 141 -19.22 -3.32 -27.82
C ASN A 141 -18.33 -3.05 -29.02
N VAL A 142 -18.99 -2.56 -30.07
CA VAL A 142 -18.39 -1.91 -31.23
C VAL A 142 -17.20 -1.05 -30.79
N ILE A 143 -16.02 -1.43 -31.27
CA ILE A 143 -14.77 -0.69 -31.11
C ILE A 143 -15.02 0.74 -31.59
N ALA A 144 -15.16 1.66 -30.63
CA ALA A 144 -15.18 3.08 -30.90
C ALA A 144 -13.76 3.48 -31.32
N ASN A 145 -13.58 3.50 -32.64
CA ASN A 145 -12.42 4.01 -33.34
C ASN A 145 -12.23 5.49 -32.97
N GLY A 146 -11.36 5.77 -32.00
CA GLY A 146 -11.16 7.08 -31.41
C GLY A 146 -9.73 7.25 -30.86
N GLN A 147 -8.76 7.04 -31.75
CA GLN A 147 -7.35 7.45 -31.67
C GLN A 147 -6.74 7.63 -30.26
N GLY A 148 -6.07 6.58 -29.79
CA GLY A 148 -5.22 6.62 -28.59
C GLY A 148 -5.16 5.30 -27.84
N ASP A 149 -5.34 4.18 -28.53
CA ASP A 149 -5.30 2.85 -27.91
C ASP A 149 -3.86 2.55 -27.46
N VAL A 150 -3.65 2.50 -26.14
CA VAL A 150 -2.37 2.18 -25.48
C VAL A 150 -2.20 0.67 -25.27
N ALA A 151 -3.08 -0.15 -25.84
CA ALA A 151 -3.01 -1.60 -25.78
C ALA A 151 -2.30 -2.18 -27.03
N THR A 152 -1.03 -1.82 -27.23
CA THR A 152 -0.18 -2.42 -28.29
C THR A 152 1.15 -2.89 -27.68
N ASP A 153 1.77 -3.98 -28.16
CA ASP A 153 3.01 -4.54 -27.59
C ASP A 153 4.27 -3.64 -27.74
N SER A 154 4.12 -2.47 -28.36
CA SER A 154 5.20 -1.49 -28.57
C SER A 154 5.25 -0.47 -27.44
N PHE A 155 6.29 -0.58 -26.60
CA PHE A 155 6.60 0.38 -25.54
C PHE A 155 6.70 1.83 -26.06
N ALA A 156 7.30 2.04 -27.24
CA ALA A 156 7.45 3.37 -27.83
C ALA A 156 6.10 3.99 -28.24
N ALA A 157 5.18 3.17 -28.76
CA ALA A 157 3.84 3.61 -29.13
C ALA A 157 2.99 3.93 -27.90
N ASN A 158 3.05 3.08 -26.87
CA ASN A 158 2.30 3.28 -25.63
C ASN A 158 2.83 4.46 -24.81
N PHE A 159 4.15 4.67 -24.80
CA PHE A 159 4.77 5.82 -24.14
C PHE A 159 4.35 7.13 -24.81
N GLY A 160 4.40 7.18 -26.15
CA GLY A 160 3.92 8.34 -26.92
C GLY A 160 2.42 8.58 -26.70
N ALA A 161 1.59 7.55 -26.82
CA ALA A 161 0.15 7.66 -26.63
C ALA A 161 -0.24 8.04 -25.19
N THR A 162 0.52 7.61 -24.18
CA THR A 162 0.31 8.00 -22.77
C THR A 162 0.70 9.46 -22.53
N LEU A 163 1.84 9.91 -23.06
CA LEU A 163 2.27 11.31 -22.91
C LEU A 163 1.36 12.30 -23.64
N PHE A 164 0.83 11.90 -24.80
CA PHE A 164 -0.10 12.73 -25.59
C PHE A 164 -1.57 12.42 -25.32
N HIS A 165 -1.88 11.68 -24.26
CA HIS A 165 -3.25 11.43 -23.87
C HIS A 165 -3.88 12.73 -23.31
N PRO A 166 -5.08 13.15 -23.76
CA PRO A 166 -5.68 14.44 -23.37
C PRO A 166 -5.80 14.64 -21.85
N LYS A 167 -6.02 13.55 -21.10
CA LYS A 167 -6.10 13.57 -19.62
C LYS A 167 -4.73 13.71 -18.94
N VAL A 168 -3.69 13.09 -19.51
CA VAL A 168 -2.32 13.16 -18.99
C VAL A 168 -1.73 14.54 -19.28
N LEU A 169 -1.98 15.08 -20.48
CA LEU A 169 -1.69 16.47 -20.84
C LEU A 169 -2.37 17.47 -19.91
N ALA A 170 -3.65 17.26 -19.57
CA ALA A 170 -4.36 18.12 -18.62
C ALA A 170 -3.74 18.08 -17.21
N MET A 171 -3.35 16.90 -16.72
CA MET A 171 -2.66 16.74 -15.44
C MET A 171 -1.29 17.43 -15.44
N LEU A 172 -0.52 17.25 -16.52
CA LEU A 172 0.80 17.87 -16.69
C LEU A 172 0.69 19.39 -16.79
N LEU A 173 -0.35 19.91 -17.45
CA LEU A 173 -0.64 21.33 -17.52
C LEU A 173 -0.96 21.92 -16.13
N ILE A 174 -1.77 21.24 -15.32
CA ILE A 174 -2.06 21.67 -13.94
C ILE A 174 -0.79 21.66 -13.08
N LEU A 175 0.06 20.64 -13.24
CA LEU A 175 1.35 20.55 -12.55
C LEU A 175 2.26 21.75 -12.91
N ILE A 176 2.36 22.08 -14.19
CA ILE A 176 3.16 23.22 -14.68
C ILE A 176 2.62 24.54 -14.11
N ILE A 177 1.30 24.75 -14.13
CA ILE A 177 0.68 25.97 -13.57
C ILE A 177 0.93 26.07 -12.06
N GLY A 178 0.86 24.95 -11.33
CA GLY A 178 1.20 24.89 -9.92
C GLY A 178 2.67 25.25 -9.65
N LEU A 179 3.59 24.73 -10.48
CA LEU A 179 5.02 25.00 -10.38
C LEU A 179 5.35 26.48 -10.64
N PHE A 180 4.73 27.09 -11.65
CA PHE A 180 4.85 28.53 -11.91
C PHE A 180 4.20 29.38 -10.81
N SER A 181 3.09 28.95 -10.23
CA SER A 181 2.46 29.66 -9.11
C SER A 181 3.38 29.69 -7.88
N VAL A 182 3.99 28.55 -7.54
CA VAL A 182 4.94 28.47 -6.41
C VAL A 182 6.19 29.29 -6.69
N LEU A 183 6.74 29.23 -7.90
CA LEU A 183 7.93 29.99 -8.28
C LEU A 183 7.66 31.50 -8.30
N LEU A 184 6.48 31.93 -8.76
CA LEU A 184 6.10 33.35 -8.78
C LEU A 184 5.85 33.89 -7.36
N VAL A 185 5.30 33.09 -6.45
CA VAL A 185 5.18 33.46 -5.02
C VAL A 185 6.55 33.49 -4.33
N GLY A 186 7.43 32.52 -4.61
CA GLY A 186 8.76 32.45 -4.03
C GLY A 186 9.75 33.50 -4.54
N TYR A 187 9.49 34.13 -5.69
CA TYR A 187 10.33 35.21 -6.25
C TYR A 187 10.00 36.60 -5.66
N TRP A 188 8.90 36.73 -4.92
CA TRP A 188 8.44 37.97 -4.29
C TRP A 188 8.75 38.07 -2.78
N THR A 189 9.43 37.08 -2.20
CA THR A 189 10.01 37.10 -0.85
C THR A 189 11.53 37.12 -0.91
#